data_AF-A0A2E5Q6T3-F1
#
_entry.id   AF-A0A2E5Q6T3-F1
#
_cell.length_a   1.000
_cell.length_b   1.000
_cell.length_c   1.000
_cell.angle_alpha   90.00
_cell.angle_beta   90.00
_cell.angle_gamma   90.00
#
_symmetry.space_group_name_H-M   'P 1'
#
loop_
_entity.id
_entity.type
_entity.pdbx_description
1 polymer ?
#
loop_
_entity_poly.entity_id
_entity_poly.type
_entity_poly.pdbx_seq_one_letter_code
_entity_poly.pdbx_strand_id
1 'polypeptide(L)'
;MKAEAGALNYRQIRRITLIGTFIDLGLGFTKITVGYLATSQALVADGIHSLSDLVTDVLVIFAARQSSHAADDRHPYGHGRIQTLATVFLALSLGLVAILIGWDALRRMLDPGLLLAPGFWVLVVAAISALAKEGYFRYAVRYSKNHNSSLLKANAWHSRSDAMSSVAVIVGVVGVMAGIPWADAAAAIVVAILILIVAVRIGLEGADELIDAAVDPELELRIRAQIMTVEGILDTHELRTRRMGPKILADVHIRVDPRITVSEGHRIGDEVISRLKNTFIELDDVVVHVDPEDDTESLPTVFLPLRHVIEEKVSNCLSDLQIELGSRPSLRPLNLVLHYLNGKYHLEIWLAMPGNDSVESTQMLAQKVSQRVVSIQEVSNVRVLFTSDLSPHDRSHPDLLKT
;
A
#
# COMPACT_ATOMS: atom_id res chain seq x y z
N MET A 1 -10.22 -0.24 -31.17
CA MET A 1 -11.50 0.07 -30.47
C MET A 1 -11.38 0.44 -28.98
N LYS A 2 -11.08 -0.46 -28.00
CA LYS A 2 -10.98 -0.05 -26.56
C LYS A 2 -9.83 0.94 -26.28
N ALA A 3 -8.67 0.76 -26.93
CA ALA A 3 -7.52 1.68 -26.82
C ALA A 3 -7.77 3.06 -27.46
N GLU A 4 -8.53 3.12 -28.56
CA GLU A 4 -8.89 4.39 -29.22
C GLU A 4 -9.97 5.17 -28.46
N ALA A 5 -10.94 4.47 -27.84
CA ALA A 5 -11.93 5.09 -26.94
C ALA A 5 -11.26 5.67 -25.67
N GLY A 6 -10.26 4.98 -25.12
CA GLY A 6 -9.44 5.49 -24.01
C GLY A 6 -8.60 6.72 -24.39
N ALA A 7 -8.03 6.75 -25.60
CA ALA A 7 -7.24 7.87 -26.10
C ALA A 7 -8.08 9.14 -26.39
N LEU A 8 -9.32 8.98 -26.86
CA LEU A 8 -10.28 10.09 -27.05
C LEU A 8 -10.70 10.72 -25.72
N ASN A 9 -10.95 9.90 -24.69
CA ASN A 9 -11.25 10.37 -23.33
C ASN A 9 -10.04 11.10 -22.71
N TYR A 10 -8.82 10.56 -22.86
CA TYR A 10 -7.61 11.17 -22.30
C TYR A 10 -7.34 12.57 -22.88
N ARG A 11 -7.44 12.74 -24.21
CA ARG A 11 -7.21 14.05 -24.84
C ARG A 11 -8.23 15.10 -24.39
N GLN A 12 -9.49 14.70 -24.19
CA GLN A 12 -10.54 15.61 -23.75
C GLN A 12 -10.42 15.93 -22.25
N ILE A 13 -10.14 14.95 -21.39
CA ILE A 13 -9.83 15.18 -19.96
C ILE A 13 -8.64 16.15 -19.85
N ARG A 14 -7.54 15.89 -20.58
CA ARG A 14 -6.36 16.77 -20.60
C ARG A 14 -6.72 18.19 -21.04
N ARG A 15 -7.59 18.35 -22.04
CA ARG A 15 -8.02 19.66 -22.51
C ARG A 15 -8.81 20.41 -21.43
N ILE A 16 -9.70 19.73 -20.70
CA ILE A 16 -10.50 20.34 -19.63
C ILE A 16 -9.61 20.71 -18.45
N THR A 17 -8.68 19.84 -18.07
CA THR A 17 -7.69 20.15 -17.03
C THR A 17 -6.84 21.36 -17.43
N LEU A 18 -6.30 21.39 -18.66
CA LEU A 18 -5.52 22.54 -19.15
C LEU A 18 -6.33 23.84 -19.16
N ILE A 19 -7.61 23.80 -19.56
CA ILE A 19 -8.49 24.97 -19.49
C ILE A 19 -8.60 25.46 -18.04
N GLY A 20 -8.78 24.55 -17.08
CA GLY A 20 -8.78 24.86 -15.64
C GLY A 20 -7.48 25.54 -15.22
N THR A 21 -6.34 24.92 -15.50
CA THR A 21 -5.01 25.46 -15.17
C THR A 21 -4.78 26.87 -15.75
N PHE A 22 -5.20 27.13 -17.00
CA PHE A 22 -5.09 28.47 -17.59
C PHE A 22 -6.03 29.50 -16.93
N ILE A 23 -7.23 29.08 -16.53
CA ILE A 23 -8.15 29.92 -15.75
C ILE A 23 -7.52 30.27 -14.40
N ASP A 24 -6.99 29.29 -13.68
CA ASP A 24 -6.39 29.48 -12.36
C ASP A 24 -5.14 30.36 -12.43
N LEU A 25 -4.29 30.17 -13.46
CA LEU A 25 -3.13 31.03 -13.72
C LEU A 25 -3.54 32.48 -13.99
N GLY A 26 -4.50 32.68 -14.89
CA GLY A 26 -4.99 34.02 -15.24
C GLY A 26 -5.66 34.73 -14.06
N LEU A 27 -6.51 34.01 -13.32
CA LEU A 27 -7.19 34.54 -12.15
C LEU A 27 -6.20 34.82 -11.00
N GLY A 28 -5.29 33.90 -10.69
CA GLY A 28 -4.29 34.06 -9.65
C GLY A 28 -3.43 35.32 -9.86
N PHE A 29 -2.89 35.49 -11.08
CA PHE A 29 -2.11 36.67 -11.42
C PHE A 29 -2.93 37.97 -11.35
N THR A 30 -4.17 37.95 -11.84
CA THR A 30 -5.07 39.10 -11.80
C THR A 30 -5.42 39.49 -10.35
N LYS A 31 -5.74 38.50 -9.49
CA LYS A 31 -6.05 38.71 -8.08
C LYS A 31 -4.88 39.32 -7.32
N ILE A 32 -3.66 38.80 -7.50
CA ILE A 32 -2.47 39.34 -6.83
C ILE A 32 -2.21 40.78 -7.28
N THR A 33 -2.24 41.03 -8.60
CA THR A 33 -1.96 42.35 -9.16
C THR A 33 -3.00 43.38 -8.72
N VAL A 34 -4.29 43.07 -8.87
CA VAL A 34 -5.38 43.98 -8.48
C VAL A 34 -5.49 44.09 -6.97
N GLY A 35 -5.30 43.01 -6.22
CA GLY A 35 -5.28 43.04 -4.75
C GLY A 35 -4.17 43.94 -4.21
N TYR A 36 -2.99 43.92 -4.82
CA TYR A 36 -1.91 44.84 -4.46
C TYR A 36 -2.24 46.29 -4.82
N LEU A 37 -2.67 46.55 -6.07
CA LEU A 37 -2.95 47.91 -6.56
C LEU A 37 -4.17 48.56 -5.89
N ALA A 38 -5.21 47.77 -5.63
CA ALA A 38 -6.46 48.22 -5.02
C ALA A 38 -6.49 47.97 -3.51
N THR A 39 -5.34 47.66 -2.90
CA THR A 39 -5.15 47.51 -1.45
C THR A 39 -6.19 46.58 -0.82
N SER A 40 -6.25 45.33 -1.25
CA SER A 40 -7.01 44.25 -0.58
C SER A 40 -6.07 43.13 -0.20
N GLN A 41 -6.02 42.82 1.09
CA GLN A 41 -5.24 41.71 1.58
C GLN A 41 -5.93 40.37 1.29
N ALA A 42 -7.26 40.32 1.43
CA ALA A 42 -8.02 39.10 1.17
C ALA A 42 -7.89 38.65 -0.29
N LEU A 43 -7.92 39.59 -1.25
CA LEU A 43 -7.74 39.28 -2.66
C LEU A 43 -6.31 38.81 -2.99
N VAL A 44 -5.30 39.38 -2.35
CA VAL A 44 -3.91 38.90 -2.48
C VAL A 44 -3.77 37.48 -1.93
N ALA A 45 -4.35 37.20 -0.76
CA ALA A 45 -4.32 35.87 -0.16
C ALA A 45 -4.99 34.81 -1.07
N ASP A 46 -6.16 35.12 -1.59
CA ASP A 46 -6.89 34.26 -2.54
C ASP A 46 -6.12 34.09 -3.87
N GLY A 47 -5.39 35.12 -4.30
CA GLY A 47 -4.50 35.05 -5.46
C GLY A 47 -3.26 34.17 -5.25
N ILE A 48 -2.62 34.27 -4.07
CA ILE A 48 -1.49 33.42 -3.69
C ILE A 48 -1.92 31.96 -3.59
N HIS A 49 -3.11 31.68 -3.06
CA HIS A 49 -3.70 30.34 -3.04
C HIS A 49 -3.79 29.77 -4.47
N SER A 50 -4.47 30.48 -5.38
CA SER A 50 -4.61 30.02 -6.78
C SER A 50 -3.27 29.87 -7.52
N LEU A 51 -2.27 30.70 -7.19
CA LEU A 51 -0.92 30.54 -7.76
C LEU A 51 -0.17 29.34 -7.17
N SER A 52 -0.40 29.02 -5.90
CA SER A 52 0.18 27.85 -5.23
C SER A 52 -0.36 26.55 -5.82
N ASP A 53 -1.63 26.51 -6.23
CA ASP A 53 -2.20 25.36 -6.94
C ASP A 53 -1.52 25.14 -8.30
N LEU A 54 -1.19 26.21 -9.03
CA LEU A 54 -0.43 26.09 -10.27
C LEU A 54 0.99 25.53 -10.03
N VAL A 55 1.68 26.02 -9.00
CA VAL A 55 3.01 25.51 -8.62
C VAL A 55 2.92 24.05 -8.21
N THR A 56 1.85 23.68 -7.50
CA THR A 56 1.52 22.28 -7.15
C THR A 56 1.41 21.41 -8.39
N ASP A 57 0.62 21.82 -9.38
CA ASP A 57 0.44 21.06 -10.63
C ASP A 57 1.79 20.80 -11.32
N VAL A 58 2.64 21.83 -11.43
CA VAL A 58 3.96 21.71 -12.04
C VAL A 58 4.87 20.77 -11.24
N LEU A 59 4.88 20.92 -9.92
CA LEU A 59 5.67 20.10 -9.01
C LEU A 59 5.21 18.64 -9.02
N VAL A 60 3.91 18.38 -9.07
CA VAL A 60 3.34 17.04 -9.21
C VAL A 60 3.72 16.42 -10.56
N ILE A 61 3.64 17.16 -11.67
CA ILE A 61 4.05 16.64 -12.99
C ILE A 61 5.55 16.30 -13.00
N PHE A 62 6.38 17.17 -12.44
CA PHE A 62 7.81 16.93 -12.31
C PHE A 62 8.10 15.70 -11.43
N ALA A 63 7.48 15.64 -10.25
CA ALA A 63 7.66 14.55 -9.31
C ALA A 63 7.13 13.22 -9.86
N ALA A 64 6.01 13.22 -10.60
CA ALA A 64 5.47 12.06 -11.28
C ALA A 64 6.42 11.55 -12.39
N ARG A 65 7.06 12.47 -13.12
CA ARG A 65 8.09 12.09 -14.09
C ARG A 65 9.28 11.44 -13.40
N GLN A 66 9.75 12.03 -12.30
CA GLN A 66 10.89 11.49 -11.57
C GLN A 66 10.55 10.17 -10.85
N SER A 67 9.33 10.03 -10.32
CA SER A 67 8.87 8.83 -9.63
C SER A 67 8.59 7.66 -10.57
N SER A 68 8.36 7.95 -11.87
CA SER A 68 8.16 6.93 -12.90
C SER A 68 9.45 6.20 -13.31
N HIS A 69 10.62 6.63 -12.83
CA HIS A 69 11.87 5.91 -13.03
C HIS A 69 11.83 4.54 -12.34
N ALA A 70 12.24 3.51 -13.08
CA ALA A 70 12.36 2.14 -12.58
C ALA A 70 13.36 2.05 -11.41
N ALA A 71 13.35 0.90 -10.73
CA ALA A 71 14.34 0.56 -9.72
C ALA A 71 15.77 0.61 -10.29
N ASP A 72 16.69 1.09 -9.47
CA ASP A 72 18.13 1.08 -9.74
C ASP A 72 18.90 0.56 -8.52
N ASP A 73 20.22 0.41 -8.64
CA ASP A 73 21.06 -0.15 -7.58
C ASP A 73 21.02 0.64 -6.26
N ARG A 74 20.68 1.94 -6.31
CA ARG A 74 20.56 2.81 -5.13
C ARG A 74 19.13 2.85 -4.59
N HIS A 75 18.14 2.53 -5.42
CA HIS A 75 16.71 2.55 -5.13
C HIS A 75 16.07 1.24 -5.63
N PRO A 76 16.28 0.10 -4.94
CA PRO A 76 15.80 -1.21 -5.40
C PRO A 76 14.27 -1.33 -5.45
N TYR A 77 13.55 -0.50 -4.69
CA TYR A 77 12.09 -0.39 -4.75
C TYR A 77 11.60 0.70 -5.73
N GLY A 78 12.50 1.36 -6.44
CA GLY A 78 12.18 2.46 -7.35
C GLY A 78 12.05 3.82 -6.69
N HIS A 79 11.58 4.78 -7.49
CA HIS A 79 11.61 6.21 -7.17
C HIS A 79 10.27 6.77 -6.70
N GLY A 80 9.29 5.91 -6.39
CA GLY A 80 7.93 6.29 -6.04
C GLY A 80 7.84 7.36 -4.94
N ARG A 81 8.69 7.25 -3.91
CA ARG A 81 8.70 8.17 -2.76
C ARG A 81 9.10 9.61 -3.07
N ILE A 82 9.68 9.89 -4.24
CA ILE A 82 9.96 11.26 -4.67
C ILE A 82 8.67 12.07 -4.79
N GLN A 83 7.57 11.43 -5.21
CA GLN A 83 6.27 12.07 -5.24
C GLN A 83 5.78 12.43 -3.84
N THR A 84 5.92 11.52 -2.88
CA THR A 84 5.58 11.75 -1.47
C THR A 84 6.36 12.91 -0.87
N LEU A 85 7.69 12.93 -1.09
CA LEU A 85 8.57 14.02 -0.62
C LEU A 85 8.17 15.37 -1.21
N ALA A 86 7.82 15.40 -2.50
CA ALA A 86 7.36 16.59 -3.17
C ALA A 86 6.03 17.11 -2.57
N THR A 87 5.09 16.20 -2.28
CA THR A 87 3.82 16.50 -1.61
C THR A 87 4.02 17.08 -0.20
N VAL A 88 4.91 16.48 0.60
CA VAL A 88 5.22 16.99 1.95
C VAL A 88 5.89 18.35 1.89
N PHE A 89 6.86 18.55 0.99
CA PHE A 89 7.52 19.84 0.80
C PHE A 89 6.52 20.94 0.41
N LEU A 90 5.59 20.61 -0.48
CA LEU A 90 4.52 21.51 -0.89
C LEU A 90 3.62 21.88 0.28
N ALA A 91 3.17 20.90 1.06
CA ALA A 91 2.35 21.13 2.24
C ALA A 91 3.03 22.07 3.24
N LEU A 92 4.32 21.88 3.51
CA LEU A 92 5.11 22.76 4.38
C LEU A 92 5.21 24.18 3.82
N SER A 93 5.47 24.31 2.51
CA SER A 93 5.57 25.62 1.85
C SER A 93 4.24 26.37 1.89
N LEU A 94 3.14 25.68 1.60
CA LEU A 94 1.78 26.23 1.63
C LEU A 94 1.38 26.64 3.06
N GLY A 95 1.70 25.80 4.06
CA GLY A 95 1.47 26.09 5.46
C GLY A 95 2.23 27.33 5.94
N LEU A 96 3.51 27.48 5.53
CA LEU A 96 4.31 28.67 5.84
C LEU A 96 3.68 29.93 5.24
N VAL A 97 3.28 29.88 3.96
CA VAL A 97 2.62 31.01 3.28
C VAL A 97 1.31 31.38 3.97
N ALA A 98 0.48 30.40 4.34
CA ALA A 98 -0.76 30.62 5.07
C ALA A 98 -0.52 31.30 6.43
N ILE A 99 0.49 30.86 7.19
CA ILE A 99 0.87 31.47 8.47
C ILE A 99 1.31 32.92 8.28
N LEU A 100 2.13 33.21 7.26
CA LEU A 100 2.60 34.56 6.97
C LEU A 100 1.44 35.51 6.61
N ILE A 101 0.51 35.06 5.76
CA ILE A 101 -0.70 35.82 5.39
C ILE A 101 -1.57 36.05 6.63
N GLY A 102 -1.83 35.00 7.41
CA GLY A 102 -2.65 35.10 8.62
C GLY A 102 -2.04 36.03 9.67
N TRP A 103 -0.73 35.98 9.85
CA TRP A 103 0.00 36.87 10.75
C TRP A 103 -0.07 38.33 10.32
N ASP A 104 0.14 38.61 9.03
CA ASP A 104 0.01 39.98 8.49
C ASP A 104 -1.44 40.49 8.65
N ALA A 105 -2.44 39.64 8.41
CA ALA A 105 -3.85 40.01 8.55
C ALA A 105 -4.24 40.29 10.01
N LEU A 106 -3.76 39.46 10.94
CA LEU A 106 -3.94 39.67 12.37
C LEU A 106 -3.28 40.97 12.83
N ARG A 107 -2.06 41.26 12.38
CA ARG A 107 -1.35 42.50 12.73
C ARG A 107 -2.11 43.74 12.27
N ARG A 108 -2.66 43.74 11.06
CA ARG A 108 -3.46 44.84 10.53
C ARG A 108 -4.80 45.00 11.23
N MET A 109 -5.40 43.88 11.65
CA MET A 109 -6.64 43.92 12.43
C MET A 109 -6.44 44.55 13.82
N LEU A 110 -5.26 44.38 14.42
CA LEU A 110 -4.91 44.95 15.73
C LEU A 110 -4.40 46.39 15.68
N ASP A 111 -3.93 46.86 14.53
CA ASP A 111 -3.45 48.24 14.32
C ASP A 111 -4.31 48.94 13.24
N PRO A 112 -5.31 49.74 13.64
CA PRO A 112 -6.21 50.44 12.71
C PRO A 112 -5.49 51.33 11.68
N GLY A 113 -4.25 51.77 11.96
CA GLY A 113 -3.45 52.55 11.03
C GLY A 113 -2.93 51.76 9.82
N LEU A 114 -3.01 50.43 9.88
CA LEU A 114 -2.56 49.51 8.82
C LEU A 114 -3.72 48.89 8.03
N LEU A 115 -4.96 49.23 8.36
CA LEU A 115 -6.14 48.72 7.64
C LEU A 115 -6.16 49.26 6.21
N LEU A 116 -6.44 48.36 5.27
CA LEU A 116 -6.56 48.72 3.88
C LEU A 116 -8.01 49.07 3.52
N ALA A 117 -8.16 49.97 2.55
CA ALA A 117 -9.45 50.36 2.00
C ALA A 117 -9.61 49.78 0.59
N PRO A 118 -10.02 48.50 0.45
CA PRO A 118 -10.16 47.85 -0.84
C PRO A 118 -11.07 48.65 -1.79
N GLY A 119 -10.58 48.92 -2.99
CA GLY A 119 -11.33 49.63 -4.03
C GLY A 119 -12.41 48.75 -4.70
N PHE A 120 -13.34 49.38 -5.42
CA PHE A 120 -14.41 48.69 -6.17
C PHE A 120 -13.90 47.59 -7.12
N TRP A 121 -12.71 47.77 -7.70
CA TRP A 121 -12.06 46.80 -8.58
C TRP A 121 -11.80 45.44 -7.92
N VAL A 122 -11.60 45.41 -6.60
CA VAL A 122 -11.42 44.17 -5.84
C VAL A 122 -12.68 43.30 -5.93
N LEU A 123 -13.86 43.91 -5.75
CA LEU A 123 -15.14 43.24 -5.84
C LEU A 123 -15.40 42.70 -7.25
N VAL A 124 -15.08 43.49 -8.27
CA VAL A 124 -15.21 43.06 -9.68
C VAL A 124 -14.34 41.83 -9.96
N VAL A 125 -13.06 41.86 -9.57
CA VAL A 125 -12.14 40.72 -9.79
C VAL A 125 -12.56 39.49 -8.99
N ALA A 126 -12.93 39.66 -7.72
CA ALA A 126 -13.38 38.54 -6.89
C ALA A 126 -14.68 37.92 -7.44
N ALA A 127 -15.62 38.73 -7.93
CA ALA A 127 -16.84 38.25 -8.57
C ALA A 127 -16.57 37.52 -9.89
N ILE A 128 -15.70 38.08 -10.75
CA ILE A 128 -15.27 37.40 -12.00
C ILE A 128 -14.62 36.06 -11.68
N SER A 129 -13.75 36.01 -10.67
CA SER A 129 -13.11 34.77 -10.22
C SER A 129 -14.13 33.72 -9.76
N ALA A 130 -15.03 34.11 -8.85
CA ALA A 130 -16.06 33.20 -8.34
C ALA A 130 -16.96 32.67 -9.47
N LEU A 131 -17.37 33.53 -10.41
CA LEU A 131 -18.18 33.14 -11.56
C LEU A 131 -17.42 32.25 -12.55
N ALA A 132 -16.15 32.54 -12.82
CA ALA A 132 -15.30 31.74 -13.70
C ALA A 132 -15.09 30.34 -13.12
N LYS A 133 -14.78 30.22 -11.82
CA LYS A 133 -14.59 28.94 -11.14
C LYS A 133 -15.90 28.13 -11.02
N GLU A 134 -17.02 28.77 -10.72
CA GLU A 134 -18.34 28.12 -10.75
C GLU A 134 -18.71 27.66 -12.18
N GLY A 135 -18.38 28.46 -13.20
CA GLY A 135 -18.55 28.08 -14.61
C GLY A 135 -17.72 26.87 -14.99
N TYR A 136 -16.45 26.85 -14.59
CA TYR A 136 -15.55 25.70 -14.77
C TYR A 136 -16.08 24.46 -14.05
N PHE A 137 -16.50 24.59 -12.77
CA PHE A 137 -17.09 23.51 -11.99
C PHE A 137 -18.29 22.87 -12.72
N ARG A 138 -19.25 23.68 -13.17
CA ARG A 138 -20.44 23.18 -13.89
C ARG A 138 -20.06 22.46 -15.19
N TYR A 139 -19.11 23.03 -15.93
CA TYR A 139 -18.61 22.43 -17.16
C TYR A 139 -17.92 21.09 -16.90
N ALA A 140 -16.99 21.04 -15.95
CA ALA A 140 -16.24 19.85 -15.58
C ALA A 140 -17.14 18.75 -14.99
N VAL A 141 -18.11 19.07 -14.13
CA VAL A 141 -19.07 18.09 -13.60
C VAL A 141 -19.99 17.53 -14.67
N ARG A 142 -20.49 18.36 -15.58
CA ARG A 142 -21.34 17.89 -16.69
C ARG A 142 -20.57 16.92 -17.57
N TYR A 143 -19.31 17.25 -17.84
CA TYR A 143 -18.45 16.39 -18.63
C TYR A 143 -18.06 15.10 -17.87
N SER A 144 -17.78 15.19 -16.56
CA SER A 144 -17.40 14.04 -15.73
C SER A 144 -18.51 13.00 -15.64
N LYS A 145 -19.78 13.44 -15.57
CA LYS A 145 -20.96 12.57 -15.60
C LYS A 145 -21.11 11.82 -16.92
N ASN A 146 -20.82 12.49 -18.03
CA ASN A 146 -20.92 11.88 -19.36
C ASN A 146 -19.82 10.83 -19.63
N HIS A 147 -18.71 10.90 -18.90
CA HIS A 147 -17.54 10.04 -19.14
C HIS A 147 -17.15 9.18 -17.91
N ASN A 148 -18.01 9.14 -16.87
CA ASN A 148 -17.77 8.42 -15.61
C ASN A 148 -16.36 8.62 -15.02
N SER A 149 -15.82 9.84 -15.12
CA SER A 149 -14.48 10.15 -14.61
C SER A 149 -14.55 10.65 -13.17
N SER A 150 -14.12 9.83 -12.21
CA SER A 150 -13.97 10.21 -10.80
C SER A 150 -12.92 11.31 -10.61
N LEU A 151 -11.81 11.24 -11.35
CA LEU A 151 -10.74 12.24 -11.33
C LEU A 151 -11.24 13.63 -11.74
N LEU A 152 -11.98 13.73 -12.86
CA LEU A 152 -12.49 15.02 -13.31
C LEU A 152 -13.55 15.58 -12.36
N LYS A 153 -14.35 14.71 -11.74
CA LYS A 153 -15.30 15.09 -10.71
C LYS A 153 -14.59 15.67 -9.48
N ALA A 154 -13.51 15.03 -9.02
CA ALA A 154 -12.70 15.51 -7.90
C ALA A 154 -12.09 16.88 -8.20
N ASN A 155 -11.47 17.05 -9.38
CA ASN A 155 -10.90 18.32 -9.81
C ASN A 155 -11.93 19.45 -9.87
N ALA A 156 -13.15 19.15 -10.34
CA ALA A 156 -14.24 20.12 -10.36
C ALA A 156 -14.60 20.59 -8.94
N TRP A 157 -14.76 19.66 -7.99
CA TRP A 157 -15.08 19.99 -6.60
C TRP A 157 -13.98 20.79 -5.92
N HIS A 158 -12.71 20.50 -6.24
CA HIS A 158 -11.57 21.31 -5.80
C HIS A 158 -11.70 22.76 -6.28
N SER A 159 -11.89 22.97 -7.59
CA SER A 159 -12.12 24.32 -8.16
C SER A 159 -13.34 25.05 -7.54
N ARG A 160 -14.35 24.31 -7.09
CA ARG A 160 -15.50 24.91 -6.37
C ARG A 160 -15.14 25.36 -4.95
N SER A 161 -14.34 24.60 -4.20
CA SER A 161 -13.80 25.04 -2.90
C SER A 161 -13.06 26.36 -3.05
N ASP A 162 -12.30 26.45 -4.13
CA ASP A 162 -11.57 27.62 -4.58
C ASP A 162 -12.43 28.81 -5.02
N ALA A 163 -13.69 28.57 -5.40
CA ALA A 163 -14.66 29.66 -5.60
C ALA A 163 -15.15 30.20 -4.24
N MET A 164 -15.20 29.37 -3.20
CA MET A 164 -15.62 29.78 -1.86
C MET A 164 -14.62 30.73 -1.20
N SER A 165 -13.31 30.59 -1.46
CA SER A 165 -12.32 31.57 -1.01
C SER A 165 -12.56 32.94 -1.64
N SER A 166 -12.85 33.01 -2.95
CA SER A 166 -13.23 34.26 -3.62
C SER A 166 -14.53 34.86 -3.07
N VAL A 167 -15.50 34.03 -2.64
CA VAL A 167 -16.70 34.52 -1.94
C VAL A 167 -16.35 35.15 -0.59
N ALA A 168 -15.42 34.58 0.18
CA ALA A 168 -14.94 35.19 1.42
C ALA A 168 -14.34 36.58 1.17
N VAL A 169 -13.57 36.76 0.09
CA VAL A 169 -13.06 38.07 -0.34
C VAL A 169 -14.19 39.05 -0.65
N ILE A 170 -15.22 38.63 -1.42
CA ILE A 170 -16.37 39.49 -1.75
C ILE A 170 -17.05 39.98 -0.46
N VAL A 171 -17.31 39.07 0.48
CA VAL A 171 -17.94 39.41 1.77
C VAL A 171 -17.08 40.40 2.55
N GLY A 172 -15.77 40.19 2.61
CA GLY A 172 -14.83 41.11 3.27
C GLY A 172 -14.86 42.52 2.68
N VAL A 173 -14.78 42.62 1.34
CA VAL A 173 -14.76 43.92 0.63
C VAL A 173 -16.09 44.64 0.77
N VAL A 174 -17.22 43.94 0.61
CA VAL A 174 -18.55 44.51 0.84
C VAL A 174 -18.68 45.02 2.27
N GLY A 175 -18.13 44.29 3.25
CA GLY A 175 -18.07 44.73 4.65
C GLY A 175 -17.31 46.05 4.81
N VAL A 176 -16.15 46.20 4.17
CA VAL A 176 -15.40 47.47 4.20
C VAL A 176 -16.20 48.61 3.56
N MET A 177 -16.82 48.35 2.41
CA MET A 177 -17.67 49.35 1.73
C MET A 177 -18.92 49.73 2.54
N ALA A 178 -19.42 48.83 3.38
CA ALA A 178 -20.52 49.08 4.32
C ALA A 178 -20.07 49.80 5.61
N GLY A 179 -18.79 50.17 5.73
CA GLY A 179 -18.25 50.91 6.86
C GLY A 179 -17.64 50.05 7.96
N ILE A 180 -17.30 48.78 7.69
CA ILE A 180 -16.59 47.88 8.63
C ILE A 180 -15.12 47.76 8.21
N PRO A 181 -14.19 48.59 8.73
CA PRO A 181 -12.85 48.74 8.16
C PRO A 181 -11.97 47.48 8.29
N TRP A 182 -12.24 46.61 9.27
CA TRP A 182 -11.49 45.39 9.53
C TRP A 182 -11.98 44.17 8.71
N ALA A 183 -13.07 44.30 7.94
CA ALA A 183 -13.71 43.18 7.28
C ALA A 183 -12.81 42.48 6.22
N ASP A 184 -11.99 43.23 5.49
CA ASP A 184 -11.01 42.64 4.53
C ASP A 184 -9.91 41.86 5.26
N ALA A 185 -9.40 42.36 6.39
CA ALA A 185 -8.42 41.64 7.21
C ALA A 185 -9.02 40.35 7.79
N ALA A 186 -10.26 40.38 8.27
CA ALA A 186 -10.96 39.18 8.72
C ALA A 186 -11.18 38.16 7.58
N ALA A 187 -11.55 38.62 6.39
CA ALA A 187 -11.65 37.74 5.22
C ALA A 187 -10.30 37.12 4.85
N ALA A 188 -9.19 37.88 4.94
CA ALA A 188 -7.85 37.37 4.72
C ALA A 188 -7.46 36.29 5.74
N ILE A 189 -7.82 36.45 7.02
CA ILE A 189 -7.63 35.43 8.06
C ILE A 189 -8.42 34.16 7.72
N VAL A 190 -9.69 34.30 7.30
CA VAL A 190 -10.51 33.14 6.90
C VAL A 190 -9.87 32.40 5.74
N VAL A 191 -9.42 33.11 4.70
CA VAL A 191 -8.72 32.50 3.57
C VAL A 191 -7.43 31.82 4.02
N ALA A 192 -6.62 32.45 4.88
CA ALA A 192 -5.41 31.85 5.42
C ALA A 192 -5.68 30.54 6.21
N ILE A 193 -6.75 30.50 7.00
CA ILE A 193 -7.16 29.28 7.71
C ILE A 193 -7.55 28.18 6.72
N LEU A 194 -8.30 28.50 5.67
CA LEU A 194 -8.68 27.51 4.64
C LEU A 194 -7.43 26.92 3.96
N ILE A 195 -6.46 27.77 3.59
CA ILE A 195 -5.18 27.33 3.01
C ILE A 195 -4.43 26.44 3.99
N LEU A 196 -4.37 26.81 5.27
CA LEU A 196 -3.67 26.04 6.31
C LEU A 196 -4.31 24.66 6.53
N ILE A 197 -5.64 24.56 6.53
CA ILE A 197 -6.35 23.28 6.65
C ILE A 197 -5.97 22.35 5.47
N VAL A 198 -5.95 22.88 4.25
CA VAL A 198 -5.54 22.12 3.06
C VAL A 198 -4.08 21.68 3.18
N ALA A 199 -3.19 22.58 3.56
CA ALA A 199 -1.77 22.29 3.76
C ALA A 199 -1.54 21.18 4.80
N VAL A 200 -2.20 21.26 5.97
CA VAL A 200 -2.08 20.25 7.03
C VAL A 200 -2.60 18.90 6.55
N ARG A 201 -3.75 18.86 5.86
CA ARG A 201 -4.30 17.61 5.33
C ARG A 201 -3.35 16.93 4.35
N ILE A 202 -2.84 17.68 3.36
CA ILE A 202 -1.87 17.16 2.38
C ILE A 202 -0.58 16.70 3.09
N GLY A 203 -0.13 17.46 4.08
CA GLY A 203 1.06 17.12 4.86
C GLY A 203 0.91 15.85 5.68
N LEU A 204 -0.25 15.63 6.31
CA LEU A 204 -0.56 14.40 7.04
C LEU A 204 -0.66 13.20 6.10
N GLU A 205 -1.36 13.31 4.97
CA GLU A 205 -1.45 12.25 3.96
C GLU A 205 -0.05 11.86 3.43
N GLY A 206 0.82 12.85 3.16
CA GLY A 206 2.20 12.60 2.76
C GLY A 206 3.09 12.04 3.88
N ALA A 207 2.86 12.45 5.13
CA ALA A 207 3.58 11.92 6.28
C ALA A 207 3.21 10.45 6.55
N ASP A 208 1.91 10.12 6.49
CA ASP A 208 1.39 8.76 6.61
C ASP A 208 2.04 7.83 5.58
N GLU A 209 2.15 8.29 4.34
CA GLU A 209 2.84 7.52 3.29
C GLU A 209 4.36 7.38 3.55
N LEU A 210 5.02 8.38 4.14
CA LEU A 210 6.44 8.27 4.51
C LEU A 210 6.71 7.27 5.63
N ILE A 211 5.78 7.13 6.58
CA ILE A 211 5.89 6.20 7.72
C ILE A 211 5.28 4.82 7.44
N ASP A 212 4.99 4.53 6.17
CA ASP A 212 4.42 3.26 5.72
C ASP A 212 3.07 2.92 6.37
N ALA A 213 2.19 3.93 6.49
CA ALA A 213 0.82 3.71 6.93
C ALA A 213 0.09 2.71 6.02
N ALA A 214 -0.73 1.86 6.66
CA ALA A 214 -1.55 0.87 5.99
C ALA A 214 -2.54 1.52 5.02
N VAL A 215 -3.02 0.72 4.06
CA VAL A 215 -4.10 1.15 3.17
C VAL A 215 -5.43 1.25 3.94
N ASP A 216 -6.46 1.79 3.28
CA ASP A 216 -7.79 1.90 3.88
C ASP A 216 -8.29 0.52 4.36
N PRO A 217 -8.91 0.43 5.55
CA PRO A 217 -9.38 -0.85 6.10
C PRO A 217 -10.35 -1.61 5.19
N GLU A 218 -11.17 -0.92 4.39
CA GLU A 218 -12.07 -1.56 3.43
C GLU A 218 -11.29 -2.23 2.30
N LEU A 219 -10.22 -1.60 1.82
CA LEU A 219 -9.34 -2.18 0.82
C LEU A 219 -8.57 -3.37 1.38
N GLU A 220 -8.05 -3.26 2.61
CA GLU A 220 -7.38 -4.38 3.27
C GLU A 220 -8.30 -5.59 3.42
N LEU A 221 -9.55 -5.39 3.86
CA LEU A 221 -10.55 -6.47 3.96
C LEU A 221 -10.84 -7.13 2.62
N ARG A 222 -10.90 -6.34 1.54
CA ARG A 222 -11.08 -6.88 0.18
C ARG A 222 -9.89 -7.69 -0.28
N ILE A 223 -8.66 -7.28 0.05
CA ILE A 223 -7.44 -8.03 -0.24
C ILE A 223 -7.46 -9.37 0.49
N ARG A 224 -7.73 -9.38 1.80
CA ARG A 224 -7.86 -10.62 2.59
C ARG A 224 -8.92 -11.55 2.02
N ALA A 225 -10.10 -11.02 1.73
CA ALA A 225 -11.20 -11.80 1.15
C ALA A 225 -10.78 -12.45 -0.18
N GLN A 226 -10.03 -11.73 -1.03
CA GLN A 226 -9.56 -12.26 -2.30
C GLN A 226 -8.52 -13.36 -2.12
N ILE A 227 -7.60 -13.24 -1.15
CA ILE A 227 -6.62 -14.28 -0.84
C ILE A 227 -7.34 -15.57 -0.42
N MET A 228 -8.33 -15.47 0.47
CA MET A 228 -9.12 -16.62 0.96
C MET A 228 -9.94 -17.34 -0.13
N THR A 229 -10.03 -16.81 -1.35
CA THR A 229 -10.65 -17.53 -2.49
C THR A 229 -9.72 -18.53 -3.17
N VAL A 230 -8.42 -18.50 -2.87
CA VAL A 230 -7.42 -19.40 -3.46
C VAL A 230 -7.49 -20.76 -2.76
N GLU A 231 -7.59 -21.82 -3.55
CA GLU A 231 -7.61 -23.19 -3.05
C GLU A 231 -6.27 -23.55 -2.38
N GLY A 232 -6.31 -24.27 -1.27
CA GLY A 232 -5.14 -24.67 -0.49
C GLY A 232 -4.72 -23.68 0.60
N ILE A 233 -5.33 -22.49 0.65
CA ILE A 233 -5.12 -21.53 1.75
C ILE A 233 -6.06 -21.87 2.90
N LEU A 234 -5.45 -22.12 4.07
CA LEU A 234 -6.15 -22.35 5.32
C LEU A 234 -6.43 -21.05 6.05
N ASP A 235 -5.51 -20.07 5.96
CA ASP A 235 -5.61 -18.80 6.68
C ASP A 235 -4.67 -17.72 6.15
N THR A 236 -4.92 -16.48 6.56
CA THR A 236 -4.08 -15.30 6.32
C THR A 236 -3.94 -14.48 7.61
N HIS A 237 -3.04 -14.91 8.49
CA HIS A 237 -2.89 -14.30 9.81
C HIS A 237 -2.25 -12.90 9.71
N GLU A 238 -1.27 -12.70 8.82
CA GLU A 238 -0.59 -11.42 8.64
C GLU A 238 -0.74 -10.86 7.22
N LEU A 239 -1.19 -9.61 7.13
CA LEU A 239 -1.21 -8.80 5.92
C LEU A 239 -0.72 -7.40 6.30
N ARG A 240 0.46 -7.03 5.80
CA ARG A 240 1.00 -5.67 5.92
C ARG A 240 0.93 -5.01 4.56
N THR A 241 0.42 -3.79 4.53
CA THR A 241 0.33 -3.00 3.30
C THR A 241 0.98 -1.64 3.51
N ARG A 242 1.54 -1.07 2.45
CA ARG A 242 2.10 0.28 2.46
C ARG A 242 1.90 0.95 1.11
N ARG A 243 1.78 2.28 1.11
CA ARG A 243 1.68 3.09 -0.12
C ARG A 243 3.05 3.54 -0.60
N MET A 244 3.21 3.62 -1.92
CA MET A 244 4.39 4.18 -2.58
C MET A 244 3.96 4.94 -3.84
N GLY A 245 3.69 6.23 -3.67
CA GLY A 245 3.03 7.07 -4.65
C GLY A 245 1.67 6.47 -5.06
N PRO A 246 1.43 6.22 -6.36
CA PRO A 246 0.17 5.62 -6.82
C PRO A 246 0.08 4.10 -6.60
N LYS A 247 1.14 3.47 -6.08
CA LYS A 247 1.24 2.01 -5.94
C LYS A 247 1.03 1.58 -4.50
N ILE A 248 0.60 0.33 -4.32
CA ILE A 248 0.49 -0.35 -3.04
C ILE A 248 1.45 -1.54 -3.08
N LEU A 249 2.19 -1.71 -1.99
CA LEU A 249 3.00 -2.90 -1.73
C LEU A 249 2.33 -3.70 -0.62
N ALA A 250 2.39 -5.02 -0.72
CA ALA A 250 1.83 -5.92 0.29
C ALA A 250 2.80 -7.05 0.65
N ASP A 251 2.95 -7.28 1.95
CA ASP A 251 3.63 -8.43 2.52
C ASP A 251 2.56 -9.30 3.18
N VAL A 252 2.42 -10.55 2.73
CA VAL A 252 1.32 -11.45 3.12
C VAL A 252 1.89 -12.75 3.64
N HIS A 253 1.40 -13.22 4.79
CA HIS A 253 1.63 -14.58 5.25
C HIS A 253 0.38 -15.41 4.97
N ILE A 254 0.55 -16.52 4.26
CA ILE A 254 -0.51 -17.48 3.97
C ILE A 254 -0.21 -18.80 4.67
N ARG A 255 -1.21 -19.37 5.34
CA ARG A 255 -1.09 -20.70 5.93
C ARG A 255 -1.61 -21.75 4.94
N VAL A 256 -0.80 -22.77 4.69
CA VAL A 256 -1.14 -23.91 3.82
C VAL A 256 -1.01 -25.22 4.61
N ASP A 257 -1.43 -26.34 4.03
CA ASP A 257 -1.28 -27.64 4.70
C ASP A 257 0.22 -27.97 4.89
N PRO A 258 0.68 -28.31 6.12
CA PRO A 258 2.09 -28.51 6.44
C PRO A 258 2.73 -29.75 5.79
N ARG A 259 1.94 -30.58 5.10
CA ARG A 259 2.40 -31.83 4.47
C ARG A 259 2.50 -31.74 2.96
N ILE A 260 2.17 -30.60 2.36
CA ILE A 260 2.46 -30.38 0.94
C ILE A 260 3.95 -30.15 0.73
N THR A 261 4.40 -30.30 -0.51
CA THR A 261 5.79 -30.00 -0.85
C THR A 261 6.01 -28.49 -0.88
N VAL A 262 7.26 -28.07 -0.68
CA VAL A 262 7.66 -26.65 -0.82
C VAL A 262 7.28 -26.11 -2.21
N SER A 263 7.38 -26.94 -3.25
CA SER A 263 7.01 -26.56 -4.61
C SER A 263 5.52 -26.27 -4.76
N GLU A 264 4.66 -27.06 -4.11
CA GLU A 264 3.20 -26.85 -4.14
C GLU A 264 2.81 -25.61 -3.34
N GLY A 265 3.41 -25.43 -2.15
CA GLY A 265 3.24 -24.21 -1.36
C GLY A 265 3.65 -22.96 -2.14
N HIS A 266 4.78 -23.01 -2.86
CA HIS A 266 5.22 -21.92 -3.74
C HIS A 266 4.20 -21.65 -4.86
N ARG A 267 3.64 -22.68 -5.49
CA ARG A 267 2.63 -22.55 -6.55
C ARG A 267 1.32 -21.91 -6.05
N ILE A 268 0.92 -22.20 -4.81
CA ILE A 268 -0.21 -21.53 -4.14
C ILE A 268 0.12 -20.05 -3.91
N GLY A 269 1.33 -19.74 -3.44
CA GLY A 269 1.81 -18.36 -3.30
C GLY A 269 1.78 -17.57 -4.62
N ASP A 270 2.26 -18.16 -5.71
CA ASP A 270 2.20 -17.55 -7.06
C ASP A 270 0.75 -17.27 -7.50
N GLU A 271 -0.19 -18.17 -7.18
CA GLU A 271 -1.61 -17.98 -7.47
C GLU A 271 -2.17 -16.77 -6.72
N VAL A 272 -1.79 -16.60 -5.44
CA VAL A 272 -2.18 -15.42 -4.64
C VAL A 272 -1.67 -14.13 -5.29
N ILE A 273 -0.38 -14.08 -5.64
CA ILE A 273 0.23 -12.91 -6.30
C ILE A 273 -0.53 -12.59 -7.59
N SER A 274 -0.76 -13.60 -8.43
CA SER A 274 -1.47 -13.44 -9.69
C SER A 274 -2.89 -12.90 -9.50
N ARG A 275 -3.67 -13.49 -8.58
CA ARG A 275 -5.05 -13.04 -8.31
C ARG A 275 -5.10 -11.62 -7.76
N LEU A 276 -4.22 -11.27 -6.83
CA LEU A 276 -4.17 -9.94 -6.25
C LEU A 276 -3.82 -8.89 -7.31
N LYS A 277 -2.75 -9.10 -8.09
CA LYS A 277 -2.33 -8.15 -9.14
C LYS A 277 -3.35 -8.02 -10.28
N ASN A 278 -4.09 -9.08 -10.59
CA ASN A 278 -5.16 -9.03 -11.60
C ASN A 278 -6.44 -8.34 -11.10
N THR A 279 -6.72 -8.41 -9.79
CA THR A 279 -7.94 -7.85 -9.20
C THR A 279 -7.76 -6.38 -8.81
N PHE A 280 -6.58 -6.05 -8.30
CA PHE A 280 -6.25 -4.73 -7.78
C PHE A 280 -5.10 -4.13 -8.59
N ILE A 281 -5.43 -3.27 -9.54
CA ILE A 281 -4.43 -2.64 -10.44
C ILE A 281 -3.41 -1.77 -9.70
N GLU A 282 -3.73 -1.34 -8.47
CA GLU A 282 -2.87 -0.52 -7.61
C GLU A 282 -1.82 -1.36 -6.86
N LEU A 283 -2.01 -2.68 -6.72
CA LEU A 283 -1.06 -3.60 -6.08
C LEU A 283 0.08 -3.93 -7.05
N ASP A 284 1.26 -3.38 -6.80
CA ASP A 284 2.41 -3.48 -7.69
C ASP A 284 3.37 -4.60 -7.26
N ASP A 285 3.80 -4.57 -6.00
CA ASP A 285 4.71 -5.55 -5.41
C ASP A 285 4.01 -6.31 -4.28
N VAL A 286 4.04 -7.64 -4.38
CA VAL A 286 3.37 -8.53 -3.42
C VAL A 286 4.34 -9.63 -3.06
N VAL A 287 4.75 -9.67 -1.80
CA VAL A 287 5.58 -10.73 -1.24
C VAL A 287 4.68 -11.67 -0.46
N VAL A 288 4.73 -12.96 -0.79
CA VAL A 288 3.96 -13.99 -0.11
C VAL A 288 4.92 -14.91 0.63
N HIS A 289 4.78 -14.94 1.96
CA HIS A 289 5.39 -15.94 2.82
C HIS A 289 4.42 -17.10 2.99
N VAL A 290 4.91 -18.33 2.86
CA VAL A 290 4.10 -19.55 2.91
C VAL A 290 4.43 -20.28 4.20
N ASP A 291 3.47 -20.33 5.10
CA ASP A 291 3.64 -20.91 6.43
C ASP A 291 2.92 -22.26 6.56
N PRO A 292 3.57 -23.24 7.22
CA PRO A 292 2.93 -24.52 7.55
C PRO A 292 1.99 -24.42 8.76
N GLU A 293 2.17 -23.41 9.62
CA GLU A 293 1.44 -23.20 10.87
C GLU A 293 1.22 -21.70 11.12
N ASP A 294 0.43 -21.34 12.12
CA ASP A 294 0.34 -19.94 12.56
C ASP A 294 1.49 -19.63 13.51
N ASP A 295 2.42 -18.76 13.10
CA ASP A 295 3.61 -18.40 13.86
C ASP A 295 3.32 -17.49 15.07
N THR A 296 2.11 -16.92 15.15
CA THR A 296 1.65 -16.13 16.31
C THR A 296 1.14 -17.01 17.46
N GLU A 297 0.68 -18.22 17.16
CA GLU A 297 0.16 -19.18 18.14
C GLU A 297 1.11 -20.35 18.42
N SER A 298 1.89 -20.78 17.42
CA SER A 298 2.67 -22.01 17.46
C SER A 298 4.03 -21.81 18.15
N LEU A 299 4.54 -22.86 18.80
CA LEU A 299 5.86 -22.80 19.41
C LEU A 299 6.96 -22.70 18.33
N PRO A 300 7.94 -21.80 18.49
CA PRO A 300 9.00 -21.62 17.50
C PRO A 300 9.88 -22.86 17.39
N THR A 301 10.16 -23.25 16.15
CA THR A 301 10.98 -24.44 15.83
C THR A 301 12.47 -24.14 15.77
N VAL A 302 12.88 -22.88 15.96
CA VAL A 302 14.29 -22.43 15.85
C VAL A 302 15.23 -23.13 16.82
N PHE A 303 14.71 -23.68 17.92
CA PHE A 303 15.47 -24.42 18.93
C PHE A 303 15.64 -25.91 18.60
N LEU A 304 14.91 -26.43 17.60
CA LEU A 304 15.02 -27.81 17.19
C LEU A 304 16.34 -28.02 16.43
N PRO A 305 17.10 -29.09 16.77
CA PRO A 305 18.28 -29.46 16.00
C PRO A 305 18.02 -29.60 14.49
N LEU A 306 19.05 -29.33 13.70
CA LEU A 306 19.02 -29.53 12.26
C LEU A 306 18.85 -31.01 11.90
N ARG A 307 18.33 -31.26 10.69
CA ARG A 307 18.02 -32.59 10.12
C ARG A 307 19.06 -33.69 10.43
N HIS A 308 20.36 -33.41 10.25
CA HIS A 308 21.39 -34.44 10.43
C HIS A 308 21.43 -35.00 11.87
N VAL A 309 21.13 -34.18 12.89
CA VAL A 309 21.15 -34.60 14.30
C VAL A 309 20.01 -35.56 14.59
N ILE A 310 18.81 -35.25 14.09
CA ILE A 310 17.64 -36.09 14.31
C ILE A 310 17.70 -37.36 13.45
N GLU A 311 18.25 -37.29 12.24
CA GLU A 311 18.53 -38.46 11.41
C GLU A 311 19.46 -39.46 12.11
N GLU A 312 20.53 -38.99 12.75
CA GLU A 312 21.43 -39.84 13.51
C GLU A 312 20.71 -40.50 14.69
N LYS A 313 19.95 -39.73 15.49
CA LYS A 313 19.17 -40.25 16.61
C LYS A 313 18.16 -41.33 16.16
N VAL A 314 17.43 -41.08 15.07
CA VAL A 314 16.46 -42.02 14.50
C VAL A 314 17.15 -43.27 13.97
N SER A 315 18.28 -43.13 13.28
CA SER A 315 19.05 -44.26 12.75
C SER A 315 19.58 -45.19 13.86
N ASN A 316 20.11 -44.61 14.94
CA ASN A 316 20.57 -45.36 16.11
C ASN A 316 19.40 -46.09 16.78
N CYS A 317 18.29 -45.38 16.99
CA CYS A 317 17.06 -45.94 17.57
C CYS A 317 16.51 -47.14 16.79
N LEU A 318 16.52 -47.06 15.45
CA LEU A 318 16.06 -48.14 14.58
C LEU A 318 17.03 -49.32 14.51
N SER A 319 18.34 -49.04 14.60
CA SER A 319 19.37 -50.08 14.65
C SER A 319 19.31 -50.89 15.94
N ASP A 320 19.06 -50.24 17.07
CA ASP A 320 18.83 -50.93 18.35
C ASP A 320 17.59 -51.85 18.26
N LEU A 321 16.49 -51.34 17.69
CA LEU A 321 15.27 -52.12 17.50
C LEU A 321 15.44 -53.28 16.49
N GLN A 322 16.30 -53.11 15.48
CA GLN A 322 16.65 -54.17 14.53
C GLN A 322 17.32 -55.34 15.26
N ILE A 323 18.22 -55.05 16.21
CA ILE A 323 18.91 -56.09 16.99
C ILE A 323 17.91 -56.88 17.83
N GLU A 324 16.90 -56.21 18.40
CA GLU A 324 15.84 -56.86 19.20
C GLU A 324 14.89 -57.74 18.36
N LEU A 325 14.55 -57.32 17.14
CA LEU A 325 13.61 -58.03 16.26
C LEU A 325 14.28 -59.10 15.38
N GLY A 326 15.62 -59.13 15.32
CA GLY A 326 16.39 -60.07 14.50
C GLY A 326 16.62 -59.58 13.07
N SER A 327 17.22 -60.41 12.21
CA SER A 327 17.77 -59.98 10.90
C SER A 327 16.74 -59.63 9.81
N ARG A 328 15.44 -59.87 10.05
CA ARG A 328 14.36 -59.56 9.10
C ARG A 328 13.09 -59.15 9.85
N PRO A 329 12.36 -58.12 9.37
CA PRO A 329 12.64 -57.26 8.22
C PRO A 329 13.69 -56.17 8.51
N SER A 330 14.25 -55.54 7.46
CA SER A 330 15.20 -54.43 7.59
C SER A 330 14.48 -53.14 7.97
N LEU A 331 14.86 -52.54 9.09
CA LEU A 331 14.39 -51.27 9.63
C LEU A 331 15.22 -50.06 9.19
N ARG A 332 16.16 -50.26 8.26
CA ARG A 332 16.87 -49.13 7.64
C ARG A 332 15.86 -48.26 6.87
N PRO A 333 15.71 -46.96 7.20
CA PRO A 333 14.83 -46.07 6.46
C PRO A 333 15.24 -45.97 4.99
N LEU A 334 14.28 -46.17 4.10
CA LEU A 334 14.41 -45.82 2.68
C LEU A 334 14.29 -44.30 2.50
N ASN A 335 13.41 -43.68 3.28
CA ASN A 335 13.23 -42.23 3.33
C ASN A 335 12.80 -41.80 4.75
N LEU A 336 13.22 -40.60 5.14
CA LEU A 336 12.79 -39.93 6.36
C LEU A 336 12.30 -38.53 6.02
N VAL A 337 11.02 -38.27 6.24
CA VAL A 337 10.43 -36.93 6.10
C VAL A 337 10.29 -36.31 7.48
N LEU A 338 10.70 -35.04 7.57
CA LEU A 338 10.71 -34.25 8.80
C LEU A 338 9.72 -33.10 8.63
N HIS A 339 8.73 -33.02 9.50
CA HIS A 339 7.88 -31.86 9.65
C HIS A 339 8.18 -31.22 11.01
N TYR A 340 8.49 -29.93 11.00
CA TYR A 340 8.77 -29.13 12.19
C TYR A 340 7.49 -28.42 12.57
N LEU A 341 6.73 -29.01 13.49
CA LEU A 341 5.36 -28.59 13.81
C LEU A 341 5.19 -28.40 15.31
N ASN A 342 4.67 -27.25 15.71
CA ASN A 342 4.40 -26.84 17.08
C ASN A 342 5.60 -27.09 18.03
N GLY A 343 6.78 -26.63 17.61
CA GLY A 343 8.03 -26.80 18.36
C GLY A 343 8.51 -28.24 18.53
N LYS A 344 8.00 -29.20 17.75
CA LYS A 344 8.35 -30.63 17.83
C LYS A 344 8.56 -31.25 16.44
N TYR A 345 9.11 -32.46 16.42
CA TYR A 345 9.24 -33.26 15.21
C TYR A 345 8.04 -34.17 14.98
N HIS A 346 7.47 -34.07 13.80
CA HIS A 346 6.54 -35.04 13.23
C HIS A 346 7.28 -35.78 12.11
N LEU A 347 7.47 -37.09 12.27
CA LEU A 347 8.31 -37.89 11.38
C LEU A 347 7.44 -38.80 10.50
N GLU A 348 7.81 -38.91 9.22
CA GLU A 348 7.35 -40.01 8.37
C GLU A 348 8.54 -40.89 7.97
N ILE A 349 8.48 -42.16 8.37
CA ILE A 349 9.55 -43.13 8.15
C ILE A 349 9.08 -44.13 7.10
N TRP A 350 9.78 -44.19 5.98
CA TRP A 350 9.51 -45.16 4.91
C TRP A 350 10.43 -46.35 5.07
N LEU A 351 9.85 -47.53 5.23
CA LEU A 351 10.55 -48.81 5.37
C LEU A 351 10.25 -49.72 4.18
N ALA A 352 11.14 -50.65 3.91
CA ALA A 352 10.92 -51.68 2.91
C ALA A 352 9.79 -52.62 3.37
N MET A 353 8.90 -53.01 2.45
CA MET A 353 7.84 -53.98 2.72
C MET A 353 8.43 -55.28 3.29
N PRO A 354 7.96 -55.72 4.47
CA PRO A 354 8.42 -56.95 5.08
C PRO A 354 7.77 -58.14 4.35
N GLY A 355 8.44 -58.70 3.34
CA GLY A 355 8.09 -59.98 2.71
C GLY A 355 6.60 -60.22 2.40
N ASN A 356 6.17 -61.48 2.45
CA ASN A 356 4.78 -61.90 2.23
C ASN A 356 3.96 -61.84 3.53
N ASP A 357 4.19 -60.81 4.35
CA ASP A 357 3.62 -60.71 5.70
C ASP A 357 2.18 -60.19 5.67
N SER A 358 1.37 -60.61 6.65
CA SER A 358 -0.02 -60.17 6.78
C SER A 358 -0.12 -58.68 7.12
N VAL A 359 -1.21 -58.02 6.72
CA VAL A 359 -1.49 -56.60 7.04
C VAL A 359 -1.38 -56.34 8.55
N GLU A 360 -1.84 -57.29 9.38
CA GLU A 360 -1.76 -57.21 10.83
C GLU A 360 -0.30 -57.21 11.34
N SER A 361 0.56 -58.05 10.77
CA SER A 361 1.98 -58.13 11.16
C SER A 361 2.72 -56.83 10.84
N THR A 362 2.43 -56.25 9.67
CA THR A 362 2.98 -54.97 9.21
C THR A 362 2.49 -53.81 10.09
N GLN A 363 1.22 -53.81 10.50
CA GLN A 363 0.67 -52.82 11.43
C GLN A 363 1.31 -52.92 12.83
N MET A 364 1.49 -54.13 13.35
CA MET A 364 2.18 -54.35 14.63
C MET A 364 3.63 -53.86 14.58
N LEU A 365 4.33 -54.09 13.46
CA LEU A 365 5.67 -53.58 13.26
C LEU A 365 5.71 -52.05 13.22
N ALA A 366 4.83 -51.42 12.46
CA ALA A 366 4.70 -49.95 12.42
C ALA A 366 4.45 -49.37 13.82
N GLN A 367 3.58 -49.99 14.62
CA GLN A 367 3.31 -49.55 15.99
C GLN A 367 4.55 -49.65 16.88
N LYS A 368 5.30 -50.78 16.82
CA LYS A 368 6.54 -50.94 17.58
C LYS A 368 7.59 -49.89 17.20
N VAL A 369 7.79 -49.67 15.90
CA VAL A 369 8.72 -48.64 15.39
C VAL A 369 8.29 -47.25 15.86
N SER A 370 7.02 -46.90 15.69
CA SER A 370 6.47 -45.60 16.10
C SER A 370 6.67 -45.37 17.61
N GLN A 371 6.32 -46.34 18.46
CA GLN A 371 6.51 -46.26 19.92
C GLN A 371 7.98 -46.06 20.30
N ARG A 372 8.89 -46.76 19.62
CA ARG A 372 10.33 -46.65 19.91
C ARG A 372 10.87 -45.28 19.52
N VAL A 373 10.50 -44.77 18.34
CA VAL A 373 11.00 -43.48 17.84
C VAL A 373 10.38 -42.28 18.58
N VAL A 374 9.12 -42.37 19.03
CA VAL A 374 8.49 -41.34 19.87
C VAL A 374 9.21 -41.16 21.22
N SER A 375 10.01 -42.13 21.66
CA SER A 375 10.83 -41.97 22.88
C SER A 375 12.01 -41.01 22.72
N ILE A 376 12.36 -40.65 21.48
CA ILE A 376 13.36 -39.61 21.22
C ILE A 376 12.78 -38.27 21.71
N GLN A 377 13.57 -37.54 22.49
CA GLN A 377 13.20 -36.21 22.96
C GLN A 377 12.80 -35.32 21.76
N GLU A 378 11.85 -34.42 21.96
CA GLU A 378 11.30 -33.53 20.92
C GLU A 378 10.46 -34.19 19.80
N VAL A 379 10.36 -35.52 19.71
CA VAL A 379 9.47 -36.20 18.73
C VAL A 379 8.07 -36.37 19.33
N SER A 380 7.04 -35.82 18.68
CA SER A 380 5.64 -35.96 19.13
C SER A 380 4.84 -36.97 18.33
N ASN A 381 5.15 -37.15 17.04
CA ASN A 381 4.37 -38.01 16.17
C ASN A 381 5.28 -38.73 15.17
N VAL A 382 5.02 -40.02 14.94
CA VAL A 382 5.76 -40.85 14.00
C VAL A 382 4.77 -41.69 13.20
N ARG A 383 4.75 -41.47 11.89
CA ARG A 383 4.03 -42.28 10.91
C ARG A 383 5.01 -43.21 10.21
N VAL A 384 4.73 -44.51 10.24
CA VAL A 384 5.56 -45.52 9.56
C VAL A 384 4.81 -45.98 8.32
N LEU A 385 5.49 -45.92 7.18
CA LEU A 385 4.97 -46.27 5.87
C LEU A 385 5.83 -47.38 5.27
N PHE A 386 5.21 -48.28 4.52
CA PHE A 386 5.90 -49.38 3.85
C PHE A 386 5.77 -49.24 2.34
N THR A 387 6.87 -49.46 1.63
CA THR A 387 6.88 -49.47 0.17
C THR A 387 7.54 -50.74 -0.36
N SER A 388 6.98 -51.31 -1.43
CA SER A 388 7.59 -52.37 -2.21
C SER A 388 8.59 -51.84 -3.24
N ASP A 389 8.54 -50.53 -3.52
CA ASP A 389 9.47 -49.87 -4.42
C ASP A 389 10.77 -49.56 -3.66
N LEU A 390 11.82 -50.29 -4.03
CA LEU A 390 13.18 -50.09 -3.52
C LEU A 390 13.91 -48.98 -4.29
N SER A 391 13.25 -48.32 -5.25
CA SER A 391 13.82 -47.14 -5.88
C SER A 391 13.99 -46.06 -4.80
N PRO A 392 15.23 -45.61 -4.54
CA PRO A 392 15.42 -44.45 -3.69
C PRO A 392 14.78 -43.29 -4.46
N HIS A 393 13.60 -42.83 -4.04
CA HIS A 393 13.01 -41.62 -4.57
C HIS A 393 14.03 -40.49 -4.37
N ASP A 394 14.68 -40.18 -5.49
CA ASP A 394 15.41 -38.99 -5.87
C ASP A 394 15.89 -38.11 -4.70
N ARG A 395 17.12 -38.38 -4.26
CA ARG A 395 17.93 -37.36 -3.60
C ARG A 395 18.24 -36.31 -4.66
N SER A 396 17.48 -35.22 -4.67
CA SER A 396 17.74 -34.05 -5.49
C SER A 396 19.10 -33.40 -5.12
N HIS A 397 20.17 -33.95 -5.72
CA HIS A 397 21.35 -33.39 -6.41
C HIS A 397 22.19 -32.23 -5.82
N PRO A 398 23.54 -32.23 -6.00
CA PRO A 398 24.18 -32.05 -7.32
C PRO A 398 25.49 -32.85 -7.55
N ASP A 399 26.01 -32.70 -8.78
CA ASP A 399 27.26 -33.23 -9.35
C ASP A 399 27.20 -34.63 -9.95
N LEU A 400 26.88 -34.65 -11.25
CA LEU A 400 27.73 -35.28 -12.28
C LEU A 400 27.08 -35.04 -13.65
N LEU A 401 27.54 -34.01 -14.34
CA LEU A 401 27.70 -33.96 -15.80
C LEU A 401 28.48 -32.68 -16.14
N LYS A 402 29.79 -32.74 -15.91
CA LYS A 402 30.77 -31.99 -16.70
C LYS A 402 31.77 -33.00 -17.24
N THR A 403 31.71 -33.15 -18.58
CA THR A 403 32.70 -33.74 -19.51
C THR A 403 33.19 -35.14 -19.24
#